data_AF-A0A966LUZ2-F1
#
_entry.id   AF-A0A966LUZ2-F1
#
_cell.length_a   1.000
_cell.length_b   1.000
_cell.length_c   1.000
_cell.angle_alpha   90.00
_cell.angle_beta   90.00
_cell.angle_gamma   90.00
#
_symmetry.space_group_name_H-M   'P 1'
#
loop_
_entity.id
_entity.type
_entity.pdbx_description
1 polymer ?
#
loop_
_entity_poly.entity_id
_entity_poly.type
_entity_poly.pdbx_seq_one_letter_code
_entity_poly.pdbx_strand_id
1 'polypeptide(L)'
;MLIDNWLYMAEIVHAYERKLPIEEDVYSDFYIPTGKVYLEYWGFEEDEKYLNRKKQKIEIYKKYGFNLIEICDKEVQNLDDHLPRLLLKFGITSY
;
A
#
# COMPACT_ATOMS: atom_id res chain seq x y z
N MET A 1 -4.34 -9.18 6.52
CA MET A 1 -3.58 -9.68 7.70
C MET A 1 -2.15 -10.08 7.37
N LEU A 2 -1.82 -10.70 6.22
CA LEU A 2 -0.43 -11.08 5.92
C LEU A 2 0.53 -9.88 5.85
N ILE A 3 0.14 -8.82 5.12
CA ILE A 3 0.95 -7.59 5.01
C ILE A 3 1.12 -6.91 6.38
N ASP A 4 0.04 -6.81 7.15
CA ASP A 4 0.02 -6.24 8.51
C ASP A 4 1.00 -6.98 9.45
N ASN A 5 0.88 -8.31 9.52
CA ASN A 5 1.78 -9.16 10.29
C ASN A 5 3.24 -9.00 9.84
N TRP A 6 3.48 -8.92 8.53
CA TRP A 6 4.82 -8.74 7.99
C TRP A 6 5.42 -7.39 8.42
N LEU A 7 4.67 -6.29 8.24
CA LEU A 7 5.10 -4.95 8.65
C LEU A 7 5.38 -4.90 10.15
N TYR A 8 4.56 -5.57 10.96
CA TYR A 8 4.77 -5.71 12.40
C TYR A 8 6.06 -6.48 12.72
N MET A 9 6.28 -7.65 12.10
CA MET A 9 7.49 -8.45 12.32
C MET A 9 8.77 -7.74 11.85
N ALA A 10 8.68 -6.92 10.80
CA ALA A 10 9.76 -6.08 10.32
C ALA A 10 9.98 -4.82 11.17
N GLU A 11 9.22 -4.65 12.27
CA GLU A 11 9.20 -3.47 13.15
C GLU A 11 8.94 -2.14 12.40
N ILE A 12 8.20 -2.20 11.29
CA ILE A 12 7.84 -1.02 10.52
C ILE A 12 6.61 -0.40 11.14
N VAL A 13 6.76 0.82 11.67
CA VAL A 13 5.62 1.63 12.10
C VAL A 13 4.70 1.88 10.92
N HIS A 14 3.43 1.53 11.08
CA HIS A 14 2.41 1.72 10.06
C HIS A 14 1.04 2.03 10.70
N ALA A 15 0.14 2.60 9.91
CA ALA A 15 -1.26 2.80 10.26
C ALA A 15 -2.14 2.00 9.30
N TYR A 16 -3.07 1.23 9.84
CA TYR A 16 -4.08 0.49 9.09
C TYR A 16 -5.28 1.38 8.75
N GLU A 17 -5.88 1.19 7.56
CA GLU A 17 -7.06 1.93 7.07
C GLU A 17 -6.95 3.44 7.28
N ARG A 18 -5.85 4.02 6.82
CA ARG A 18 -5.58 5.45 7.01
C ARG A 18 -6.35 6.29 5.98
N LYS A 19 -7.18 7.23 6.45
CA LYS A 19 -7.79 8.24 5.59
C LYS A 19 -6.71 9.07 4.90
N LEU A 20 -6.82 9.24 3.59
CA LEU A 20 -5.98 10.14 2.82
C LEU A 20 -6.21 11.59 3.28
N PRO A 21 -5.17 12.44 3.31
CA PRO A 21 -5.28 13.83 3.74
C PRO A 21 -5.91 14.71 2.65
N ILE A 22 -7.12 14.34 2.22
CA ILE A 22 -7.93 14.98 1.18
C ILE A 22 -9.38 15.12 1.70
N GLU A 23 -10.20 15.91 1.00
CA GLU A 23 -11.59 16.12 1.39
C GLU A 23 -12.43 14.85 1.19
N GLU A 24 -12.15 14.10 0.13
CA GLU A 24 -12.85 12.86 -0.19
C GLU A 24 -12.63 11.78 0.89
N ASP A 25 -13.67 10.99 1.19
CA ASP A 25 -13.60 9.85 2.10
C ASP A 25 -12.93 8.63 1.44
N VAL A 26 -11.61 8.74 1.23
CA VAL A 26 -10.77 7.68 0.67
C VAL A 26 -9.76 7.22 1.71
N TYR A 27 -9.63 5.90 1.85
CA TYR A 27 -8.79 5.25 2.84
C TYR A 27 -7.80 4.33 2.15
N SER A 28 -6.54 4.40 2.56
CA SER A 28 -5.49 3.47 2.14
C SER A 28 -5.50 2.22 3.01
N ASP A 29 -5.13 1.07 2.47
CA ASP A 29 -4.98 -0.14 3.31
C ASP A 29 -3.92 0.07 4.40
N PHE A 30 -2.77 0.65 4.06
CA PHE A 30 -1.73 1.00 5.01
C PHE A 30 -1.06 2.33 4.70
N TYR A 31 -0.61 3.02 5.74
CA TYR A 31 0.26 4.18 5.65
C TYR A 31 1.52 3.98 6.48
N ILE A 32 2.68 4.20 5.85
CA ILE A 32 3.99 4.08 6.48
C ILE A 32 4.59 5.50 6.62
N PRO A 33 4.57 6.10 7.82
CA PRO A 33 4.99 7.48 8.04
C PRO A 33 6.47 7.71 7.72
N THR A 34 7.34 6.73 7.97
CA THR A 34 8.79 6.84 7.78
C THR A 34 9.17 7.23 6.34
N GLY A 35 8.53 6.63 5.33
CA GLY A 35 8.73 6.96 3.92
C GLY A 35 7.63 7.84 3.32
N LYS A 36 6.67 8.31 4.15
CA LYS A 36 5.45 9.00 3.72
C LYS A 36 4.78 8.30 2.53
N VAL A 37 4.63 6.99 2.63
CA VAL A 37 4.16 6.12 1.55
C VAL A 37 2.91 5.37 1.97
N TYR A 38 1.98 5.28 1.05
CA TYR A 38 0.77 4.47 1.18
C TYR A 38 0.99 3.14 0.51
N LEU A 39 0.38 2.10 1.06
CA LEU A 39 0.41 0.75 0.49
C LEU A 39 -1.01 0.27 0.28
N GLU A 40 -1.28 -0.26 -0.91
CA GLU A 40 -2.56 -0.82 -1.33
C GLU A 40 -2.39 -2.27 -1.77
N TYR A 41 -3.34 -3.11 -1.36
CA TYR A 41 -3.44 -4.48 -1.78
C TYR A 41 -4.52 -4.66 -2.85
N TRP A 42 -4.12 -5.21 -3.99
CA TRP A 42 -4.97 -5.50 -5.14
C TRP A 42 -5.16 -7.01 -5.31
N GLY A 43 -6.10 -7.58 -4.56
CA GLY A 43 -6.32 -9.04 -4.54
C GLY A 43 -7.33 -9.60 -5.55
N PHE A 44 -8.11 -8.76 -6.24
CA PHE A 44 -9.23 -9.23 -7.05
C PHE A 44 -9.27 -8.54 -8.42
N GLU A 45 -8.72 -9.15 -9.47
CA GLU A 45 -8.59 -8.50 -10.78
C GLU A 45 -9.67 -8.89 -11.81
N GLU A 46 -10.64 -9.72 -11.44
CA GLU A 46 -11.63 -10.28 -12.37
C GLU A 46 -12.96 -9.49 -12.45
N ASP A 47 -13.21 -8.55 -11.53
CA ASP A 47 -14.43 -7.72 -11.54
C ASP A 47 -14.14 -6.32 -12.11
N GLU A 48 -14.84 -5.95 -13.19
CA GLU A 48 -14.74 -4.63 -13.82
C GLU A 48 -15.01 -3.47 -12.85
N LYS A 49 -15.95 -3.63 -11.90
CA LYS A 49 -16.23 -2.62 -10.87
C LYS A 49 -15.03 -2.44 -9.95
N TYR A 50 -14.36 -3.53 -9.59
CA TYR A 50 -13.15 -3.47 -8.78
C TYR A 50 -12.02 -2.80 -9.54
N LEU A 51 -11.80 -3.17 -10.80
CA LEU A 51 -10.79 -2.55 -11.66
C LEU A 51 -11.01 -1.05 -11.83
N ASN A 52 -12.27 -0.61 -11.94
CA ASN A 52 -12.61 0.80 -12.01
C ASN A 52 -12.30 1.53 -10.69
N ARG A 53 -12.61 0.93 -9.53
CA ARG A 53 -12.26 1.48 -8.21
C ARG A 53 -10.75 1.58 -8.01
N LYS A 54 -10.00 0.53 -8.37
CA LYS A 54 -8.52 0.52 -8.35
C LYS A 54 -7.97 1.68 -9.17
N LYS A 55 -8.43 1.83 -10.42
CA LYS A 55 -8.04 2.96 -11.29
C LYS A 55 -8.34 4.31 -10.66
N GLN A 56 -9.55 4.51 -10.14
CA GLN A 56 -9.93 5.75 -9.47
C GLN A 56 -9.00 6.07 -8.29
N LYS A 57 -8.70 5.07 -7.44
CA LYS A 57 -7.81 5.24 -6.30
C LYS A 57 -6.39 5.63 -6.75
N ILE A 58 -5.84 4.93 -7.73
CA ILE A 58 -4.51 5.23 -8.30
C ILE A 58 -4.46 6.65 -8.86
N GLU A 59 -5.50 7.09 -9.56
CA GLU A 59 -5.57 8.46 -10.09
C GLU A 59 -5.66 9.50 -8.97
N ILE A 60 -6.31 9.21 -7.84
CA ILE A 60 -6.28 10.07 -6.64
C ILE A 60 -4.85 10.18 -6.10
N TYR A 61 -4.14 9.06 -5.92
CA TYR A 61 -2.75 9.08 -5.46
C TYR A 61 -1.85 9.94 -6.37
N LYS A 62 -1.98 9.78 -7.69
CA LYS A 62 -1.23 10.58 -8.67
C LYS A 62 -1.62 12.06 -8.62
N LYS A 63 -2.92 12.38 -8.59
CA LYS A 63 -3.45 13.76 -8.57
C LYS A 63 -2.89 14.55 -7.40
N TYR A 64 -2.79 13.93 -6.22
CA TYR A 64 -2.31 14.58 -5.00
C TYR A 64 -0.81 14.37 -4.73
N GLY A 65 -0.09 13.66 -5.61
CA GLY A 65 1.36 13.46 -5.51
C GLY A 65 1.78 12.57 -4.34
N PHE A 66 0.93 11.61 -3.96
CA PHE A 66 1.23 10.68 -2.88
C PHE A 66 2.08 9.51 -3.37
N ASN A 67 3.02 9.09 -2.54
CA ASN A 67 3.81 7.88 -2.77
C ASN A 67 2.91 6.65 -2.57
N LEU A 68 2.90 5.75 -3.55
CA LEU A 68 2.07 4.55 -3.55
C LEU A 68 2.94 3.30 -3.80
N ILE A 69 2.77 2.30 -2.94
CA ILE A 69 3.19 0.92 -3.16
C ILE A 69 1.93 0.11 -3.47
N GLU A 70 1.96 -0.62 -4.57
CA GLU A 70 0.89 -1.51 -4.99
C GLU A 70 1.37 -2.94 -4.81
N ILE A 71 0.58 -3.78 -4.14
CA ILE A 71 0.86 -5.21 -3.95
C ILE A 71 -0.32 -6.01 -4.51
N CYS A 72 -0.06 -7.01 -5.33
CA CYS A 72 -1.05 -7.98 -5.81
C CYS A 72 -0.93 -9.34 -5.09
N ASP A 73 -1.88 -10.23 -5.35
CA ASP A 73 -1.92 -11.58 -4.73
C ASP A 73 -0.59 -12.35 -4.90
N LYS A 74 0.03 -12.24 -6.08
CA LYS A 74 1.32 -12.91 -6.36
C LYS A 74 2.46 -12.41 -5.48
N GLU A 75 2.47 -11.12 -5.16
CA GLU A 75 3.50 -10.51 -4.31
C GLU A 75 3.25 -10.85 -2.84
N VAL A 76 1.98 -10.99 -2.42
CA VAL A 76 1.62 -11.46 -1.07
C VAL A 76 2.09 -12.89 -0.81
N GLN A 77 2.14 -13.74 -1.84
CA GLN A 77 2.66 -15.11 -1.68
C GLN A 77 4.16 -15.14 -1.35
N ASN A 78 4.91 -14.05 -1.57
CA ASN A 78 6.33 -13.96 -1.28
C ASN A 78 6.74 -12.56 -0.77
N LEU A 79 6.10 -12.12 0.32
CA LEU A 79 6.33 -10.78 0.89
C LEU A 79 7.79 -10.50 1.24
N ASP A 80 8.53 -11.49 1.74
CA ASP A 80 9.94 -11.34 2.15
C ASP A 80 10.86 -10.91 0.99
N ASP A 81 10.56 -11.33 -0.24
CA ASP A 81 11.34 -10.93 -1.41
C ASP A 81 10.89 -9.58 -2.00
N HIS A 82 9.60 -9.27 -1.88
CA HIS A 82 8.98 -8.13 -2.56
C HIS A 82 8.92 -6.86 -1.71
N LEU A 83 8.38 -6.96 -0.49
CA LEU A 83 8.15 -5.79 0.37
C LEU A 83 9.44 -5.03 0.70
N PRO A 84 10.56 -5.67 1.13
CA PRO A 84 11.80 -4.96 1.42
C PRO A 84 12.30 -4.13 0.24
N ARG A 85 12.24 -4.70 -0.98
CA ARG A 85 12.70 -4.03 -2.20
C ARG A 85 11.81 -2.86 -2.59
N LEU A 86 10.50 -2.97 -2.39
CA LEU A 86 9.54 -1.90 -2.65
C LEU A 86 9.71 -0.76 -1.64
N LEU A 87 9.81 -1.10 -0.35
CA LEU A 87 9.99 -0.17 0.76
C LEU A 87 11.32 0.59 0.66
N LEU A 88 12.39 -0.07 0.23
CA LEU A 88 13.71 0.53 0.06
C LEU A 88 13.71 1.72 -0.92
N LYS A 89 12.85 1.69 -1.95
CA LYS A 89 12.69 2.80 -2.91
C LYS A 89 12.22 4.10 -2.24
N PHE A 90 11.61 3.98 -1.06
CA PHE A 90 11.13 5.11 -0.25
C PHE A 90 11.99 5.33 1.00
N GLY A 91 13.20 4.74 1.05
CA GLY A 91 14.13 4.89 2.17
C GLY A 91 13.70 4.15 3.43
N ILE A 92 12.77 3.21 3.33
CA ILE A 92 12.33 2.37 4.45
C ILE A 92 13.14 1.07 4.39
N THR A 93 13.92 0.83 5.44
CA THR A 93 14.68 -0.40 5.62
C THR A 93 13.96 -1.31 6.60
N SER A 94 13.74 -2.56 6.21
CA SER A 94 13.48 -3.67 7.13
C SER A 94 14.83 -4.26 7.58
N TYR A 95 14.85 -4.91 8.75
CA TYR A 95 16.03 -5.55 9.33
C TYR A 95 16.62 -6.68 8.47
#